data_AF-A0A941BJE7-F1
#
_entry.id   AF-A0A941BJE7-F1
#
_cell.length_a   1.000
_cell.length_b   1.000
_cell.length_c   1.000
_cell.angle_alpha   90.00
_cell.angle_beta   90.00
_cell.angle_gamma   90.00
#
_symmetry.space_group_name_H-M   'P 1'
#
loop_
_entity.id
_entity.type
_entity.pdbx_description
1 polymer ?
#
loop_
_entity_poly.entity_id
_entity_poly.type
_entity_poly.pdbx_seq_one_letter_code
_entity_poly.pdbx_strand_id
1 'polypeptide(L)'
;MATLPDMLHAEIQRCRRVAGDCASLGSTGAFANALLEQALRDAEQALRRHEAASIEQSLERLRRYREVLPEAPSRPVSASTPVRRALPRTPMTPYWAAPREQFFTWKRAA
;
A
#
# COMPACT_ATOMS: atom_id res chain seq x y z
N MET A 1 -11.33 -27.99 -20.90
CA MET A 1 -11.55 -27.87 -19.45
C MET A 1 -10.26 -27.34 -18.85
N ALA A 2 -10.29 -26.25 -18.09
CA ALA A 2 -9.08 -25.76 -17.42
C ALA A 2 -8.65 -26.77 -16.35
N THR A 3 -7.38 -27.14 -16.31
CA THR A 3 -6.90 -28.09 -15.30
C THR A 3 -6.79 -27.41 -13.94
N LEU A 4 -6.78 -28.18 -12.85
CA LEU A 4 -6.59 -27.66 -11.49
C LEU A 4 -5.39 -26.69 -11.36
N PRO A 5 -4.18 -27.02 -11.90
CA PRO A 5 -3.05 -26.09 -11.87
C PRO A 5 -3.27 -24.84 -12.75
N ASP A 6 -3.97 -24.94 -13.88
CA ASP A 6 -4.33 -23.75 -14.69
C ASP A 6 -5.20 -22.77 -13.89
N MET A 7 -6.18 -23.29 -13.16
CA MET A 7 -7.05 -22.47 -12.32
C MET A 7 -6.27 -21.82 -11.18
N LEU A 8 -5.32 -22.53 -10.55
CA LEU A 8 -4.45 -21.94 -9.52
C LEU A 8 -3.50 -20.89 -10.10
N HIS A 9 -3.02 -21.08 -11.33
CA HIS A 9 -2.20 -20.06 -12.01
C HIS A 9 -2.99 -18.77 -12.29
N ALA A 10 -4.25 -18.88 -12.75
CA ALA A 10 -5.14 -17.73 -12.92
C ALA A 10 -5.39 -17.02 -11.57
N GLU A 11 -5.81 -17.81 -10.58
CA GLU A 11 -5.60 -17.66 -9.14
C GLU A 11 -4.60 -16.59 -8.65
N ILE A 12 -3.33 -16.99 -8.88
CA ILE A 12 -2.11 -16.28 -8.49
C ILE A 12 -1.97 -14.96 -9.25
N GLN A 13 -2.21 -14.96 -10.57
CA GLN A 13 -2.10 -13.76 -11.38
C GLN A 13 -3.09 -12.68 -10.96
N ARG A 14 -4.32 -13.07 -10.62
CA ARG A 14 -5.32 -12.16 -10.06
C ARG A 14 -4.84 -11.58 -8.74
N CYS A 15 -4.43 -12.43 -7.79
CA CYS A 15 -4.02 -11.97 -6.46
C CYS A 15 -2.78 -11.07 -6.51
N ARG A 16 -1.86 -11.27 -7.46
CA ARG A 16 -0.73 -10.37 -7.70
C ARG A 16 -1.15 -8.96 -8.13
N ARG A 17 -2.22 -8.82 -8.92
CA ARG A 17 -2.76 -7.50 -9.30
C ARG A 17 -3.33 -6.78 -8.08
N VAL A 18 -4.14 -7.49 -7.29
CA VAL A 18 -4.74 -6.96 -6.06
C VAL A 18 -3.66 -6.57 -5.03
N ALA A 19 -2.60 -7.36 -4.90
CA ALA A 19 -1.44 -7.01 -4.07
C ALA A 19 -0.80 -5.68 -4.49
N GLY A 20 -0.65 -5.44 -5.80
CA GLY A 20 -0.20 -4.17 -6.35
C GLY A 20 -1.13 -2.99 -6.01
N ASP A 21 -2.44 -3.20 -6.08
CA ASP A 21 -3.42 -2.18 -5.70
C ASP A 21 -3.39 -1.89 -4.18
N CYS A 22 -3.22 -2.91 -3.36
CA CYS A 22 -3.08 -2.78 -1.90
C CYS A 22 -1.87 -1.95 -1.48
N ALA A 23 -0.77 -1.99 -2.25
CA ALA A 23 0.41 -1.17 -1.96
C ALA A 23 0.11 0.34 -1.98
N SER A 24 -0.94 0.76 -2.70
CA SER A 24 -1.39 2.16 -2.75
C SER A 24 -2.20 2.61 -1.52
N LEU A 25 -2.67 1.69 -0.68
CA LEU A 25 -3.60 1.95 0.45
C LEU A 25 -2.89 2.31 1.77
N GLY A 26 -1.57 2.49 1.78
CA GLY A 26 -0.81 2.85 2.98
C GLY A 26 -0.62 1.67 3.96
N SER A 27 -0.56 1.94 5.27
CA SER A 27 -0.20 0.94 6.30
C SER A 27 -1.16 -0.25 6.40
N THR A 28 -2.47 -0.01 6.22
CA THR A 28 -3.48 -1.09 6.17
C THR A 28 -3.31 -1.95 4.92
N GLY A 29 -2.94 -1.31 3.80
CA GLY A 29 -2.58 -1.98 2.56
C GLY A 29 -1.34 -2.85 2.67
N ALA A 30 -0.33 -2.40 3.42
CA ALA A 30 0.90 -3.16 3.66
C ALA A 30 0.64 -4.48 4.42
N PHE A 31 -0.26 -4.47 5.40
CA PHE A 31 -0.65 -5.69 6.11
C PHE A 31 -1.43 -6.66 5.22
N ALA A 32 -2.41 -6.16 4.45
CA ALA A 32 -3.13 -6.96 3.48
C ALA A 32 -2.19 -7.54 2.40
N ASN A 33 -1.21 -6.75 1.93
CA ASN A 33 -0.21 -7.20 0.98
C ASN A 33 0.67 -8.32 1.56
N ALA A 34 1.14 -8.19 2.81
CA ALA A 34 1.93 -9.23 3.47
C ALA A 34 1.19 -10.57 3.58
N LEU A 35 -0.12 -10.54 3.89
CA LEU A 35 -0.96 -11.73 3.93
C LEU A 35 -1.15 -12.36 2.54
N LEU A 36 -1.35 -11.54 1.51
CA LEU A 36 -1.47 -11.99 0.12
C LEU A 36 -0.15 -12.60 -0.38
N GLU A 37 0.99 -11.95 -0.13
CA GLU A 37 2.31 -12.46 -0.50
C GLU A 37 2.61 -13.82 0.14
N GLN A 38 2.25 -14.00 1.40
CA GLN A 38 2.42 -15.30 2.06
C GLN A 38 1.55 -16.38 1.40
N ALA A 39 0.28 -16.08 1.13
CA ALA A 39 -0.61 -17.02 0.46
C ALA A 39 -0.15 -17.36 -0.98
N LEU A 40 0.43 -16.38 -1.70
CA LEU A 40 1.01 -16.58 -3.02
C LEU A 40 2.22 -17.52 -2.98
N ARG A 41 3.12 -17.35 -2.00
CA ARG A 41 4.27 -18.23 -1.82
C ARG A 41 3.84 -19.67 -1.52
N ASP A 42 2.84 -19.84 -0.66
CA ASP A 42 2.29 -21.16 -0.33
C ASP A 42 1.68 -21.82 -1.58
N ALA A 43 0.94 -21.07 -2.40
CA ALA A 43 0.37 -21.56 -3.66
C ALA A 43 1.44 -21.93 -4.70
N GLU A 44 2.50 -21.14 -4.84
CA GLU A 44 3.64 -21.45 -5.72
C GLU A 44 4.41 -22.68 -5.24
N GLN A 45 4.50 -22.89 -3.94
CA GLN A 45 5.09 -24.09 -3.37
C GLN A 45 4.21 -25.32 -3.61
N ALA A 46 2.89 -25.20 -3.50
CA ALA A 46 1.95 -26.26 -3.83
C ALA A 46 2.03 -26.66 -5.32
N LEU A 47 2.15 -25.69 -6.23
CA LEU A 47 2.37 -25.97 -7.66
C LEU A 47 3.67 -26.73 -7.91
N ARG A 48 4.77 -26.34 -7.26
CA ARG A 48 6.06 -27.02 -7.39
C ARG A 48 6.03 -28.47 -6.89
N ARG A 49 5.22 -28.76 -5.88
CA ARG A 49 5.07 -30.12 -5.32
C ARG A 49 4.09 -30.99 -6.11
N HIS A 50 3.29 -30.42 -7.01
CA HIS A 50 2.25 -31.11 -7.77
C HIS A 50 1.24 -31.88 -6.89
N GLU A 51 1.08 -31.48 -5.63
CA GLU A 51 0.13 -32.09 -4.69
C GLU A 51 -1.27 -31.52 -4.92
N ALA A 52 -2.17 -32.33 -5.49
CA ALA A 52 -3.53 -31.89 -5.84
C ALA A 52 -4.30 -31.31 -4.65
N ALA A 53 -4.22 -31.95 -3.47
CA ALA A 53 -4.88 -31.48 -2.25
C ALA A 53 -4.35 -30.10 -1.80
N SER A 54 -3.05 -29.87 -1.90
CA SER A 54 -2.44 -28.58 -1.56
C SER A 54 -2.77 -27.50 -2.57
N ILE A 55 -2.90 -27.85 -3.86
CA ILE A 55 -3.36 -26.95 -4.91
C ILE A 55 -4.81 -26.53 -4.64
N GLU A 56 -5.71 -27.46 -4.32
CA GLU A 56 -7.10 -27.16 -3.97
C GLU A 56 -7.20 -26.26 -2.75
N GLN A 57 -6.48 -26.58 -1.68
CA GLN A 57 -6.48 -25.79 -0.45
C GLN A 57 -5.95 -24.37 -0.69
N SER A 58 -4.87 -24.24 -1.48
CA SER A 58 -4.31 -22.95 -1.85
C SER A 58 -5.28 -22.14 -2.71
N LEU A 59 -5.96 -22.80 -3.64
CA LEU A 59 -6.95 -22.18 -4.53
C LEU A 59 -8.16 -21.67 -3.73
N GLU A 60 -8.69 -22.47 -2.79
CA GLU A 60 -9.77 -22.05 -1.91
C GLU A 60 -9.36 -20.86 -1.04
N ARG A 61 -8.13 -20.90 -0.50
CA ARG A 61 -7.59 -19.79 0.30
C ARG A 61 -7.45 -18.51 -0.51
N LEU A 62 -6.97 -18.59 -1.76
CA LEU A 62 -6.89 -17.44 -2.68
C LEU A 62 -8.28 -16.91 -3.05
N ARG A 63 -9.27 -17.79 -3.25
CA ARG A 63 -10.66 -17.39 -3.50
C ARG A 63 -11.28 -16.65 -2.32
N ARG A 64 -10.96 -17.00 -1.07
CA ARG A 64 -11.47 -16.24 0.09
C ARG A 64 -11.03 -14.78 0.07
N TYR A 65 -9.82 -14.48 -0.42
CA TYR A 65 -9.38 -13.09 -0.58
C TYR A 65 -10.19 -12.32 -1.64
N ARG A 66 -10.85 -12.99 -2.59
CA ARG A 66 -11.76 -12.35 -3.55
C ARG A 66 -13.04 -11.81 -2.88
N GLU A 67 -13.53 -12.48 -1.86
CA GLU A 67 -14.70 -12.04 -1.10
C GLU A 67 -14.38 -10.85 -0.20
N VAL A 68 -13.16 -10.82 0.34
CA VAL A 68 -12.70 -9.78 1.27
C VAL A 68 -12.18 -8.54 0.54
N LEU A 69 -11.50 -8.72 -0.59
CA LEU A 69 -11.01 -7.65 -1.46
C LEU A 69 -11.86 -7.69 -2.74
N PRO A 70 -13.00 -6.97 -2.76
CA PRO A 70 -13.72 -6.77 -4.01
C PRO A 70 -12.73 -6.19 -5.02
N GLU A 71 -12.78 -6.71 -6.24
CA GLU A 71 -12.05 -6.19 -7.40
C GLU A 71 -12.47 -4.73 -7.54
N ALA A 72 -11.70 -3.82 -6.94
CA ALA A 72 -12.20 -2.50 -6.60
C ALA A 72 -12.58 -1.81 -7.92
N PRO A 73 -13.82 -1.29 -8.05
CA PRO A 73 -14.08 -0.34 -9.12
C PRO A 73 -13.15 0.84 -8.85
N SER A 74 -12.34 1.16 -9.86
CA SER A 74 -11.49 2.34 -9.95
C SER A 74 -12.18 3.56 -9.33
N ARG A 75 -11.90 3.85 -8.06
CA ARG A 75 -12.33 5.11 -7.46
C ARG A 75 -11.11 6.03 -7.48
N PRO A 76 -11.24 7.22 -8.12
CA PRO A 76 -10.12 8.07 -8.39
C PRO A 76 -9.41 8.38 -7.08
N VAL A 77 -8.09 8.26 -7.12
CA VAL A 77 -7.15 8.85 -6.17
C VAL A 77 -7.69 10.25 -5.85
N SER A 78 -8.36 10.37 -4.71
CA SER A 78 -8.54 11.68 -4.10
C SER A 78 -7.13 12.03 -3.67
N ALA A 79 -6.43 12.70 -4.58
CA ALA A 79 -5.14 13.30 -4.37
C ALA A 79 -5.35 14.38 -3.30
N SER A 80 -5.49 13.92 -2.06
CA SER A 80 -5.04 14.64 -0.89
C SER A 80 -3.54 14.69 -1.04
N THR A 81 -3.08 15.51 -1.99
CA THR A 81 -1.71 15.96 -2.07
C THR A 81 -1.41 16.44 -0.66
N PRO A 82 -0.54 15.79 0.13
CA PRO A 82 0.11 16.58 1.15
C PRO A 82 0.85 17.61 0.32
N VAL A 83 0.32 18.84 0.30
CA VAL A 83 1.11 20.00 -0.10
C VAL A 83 2.33 19.87 0.80
N ARG A 84 3.44 19.34 0.25
CA ARG A 84 4.75 19.55 0.81
C ARG A 84 4.83 21.06 0.81
N ARG A 85 4.52 21.67 1.95
CA ARG A 85 4.98 23.00 2.27
C ARG A 85 6.49 22.85 2.12
N ALA A 86 6.99 23.22 0.96
CA ALA A 86 8.39 23.54 0.80
C ALA A 86 8.63 24.54 1.93
N LEU A 87 9.33 24.10 2.97
CA LEU A 87 9.85 25.06 3.93
C LEU A 87 10.59 26.10 3.09
N PRO A 88 10.29 27.40 3.21
CA PRO A 88 11.06 28.39 2.50
C PRO A 88 12.52 28.14 2.90
N ARG A 89 13.36 27.88 1.88
CA ARG A 89 14.81 27.90 2.03
C ARG A 89 15.15 29.28 2.57
N THR A 90 15.27 29.38 3.89
CA THR A 90 15.88 30.53 4.52
C THR A 90 17.30 30.59 3.98
N PRO A 91 17.73 31.73 3.39
CA PRO A 91 19.14 31.91 3.15
C PRO A 91 19.82 31.84 4.52
N MET A 92 20.76 30.91 4.63
CA MET A 92 21.59 30.70 5.80
C MET A 92 22.38 31.98 6.05
N THR A 93 21.88 32.86 6.91
CA THR A 93 22.58 34.05 7.35
C THR A 93 23.75 33.62 8.23
N PRO A 94 24.98 34.08 7.97
CA PRO A 94 26.13 33.73 8.79
C PRO A 94 25.99 34.27 10.23
N TYR A 95 26.49 33.46 11.15
CA TYR A 95 26.32 33.41 12.61
C TYR A 95 26.83 34.61 13.42
N TRP A 96 27.07 35.79 12.83
CA TRP A 96 27.65 36.95 13.55
C TRP A 96 26.73 38.16 13.67
N ALA A 97 25.46 38.06 13.25
CA ALA A 97 24.49 39.14 13.38
C ALA A 97 23.37 38.82 14.39
N ALA A 98 23.74 38.81 15.68
CA ALA A 98 22.86 39.19 16.79
C ALA A 98 23.76 39.47 18.02
N PRO A 99 23.38 40.33 18.99
CA PRO A 99 21.99 40.72 19.31
C PRO A 99 21.78 42.19 19.74
N ARG A 100 20.56 42.71 19.58
CA ARG A 100 19.82 43.32 20.70
C ARG A 100 18.40 43.71 20.30
N GLU A 101 17.45 43.02 20.94
CA GLU A 101 16.22 43.54 21.55
C GLU A 101 15.53 44.72 20.87
N GLN A 102 14.33 44.46 20.34
CA GLN A 102 13.17 45.35 20.45
C GLN A 102 11.90 44.55 20.11
N PHE A 103 11.46 43.75 21.08
CA PHE A 103 10.06 43.32 21.11
C PHE A 103 9.22 44.42 21.75
N PHE A 104 7.94 44.46 21.35
CA PHE A 104 6.80 45.24 21.87
C PHE A 104 6.45 46.55 21.13
N THR A 105 5.45 46.44 20.25
CA THR A 105 4.31 47.37 20.25
C THR A 105 3.01 46.60 20.01
N TRP A 106 2.29 46.26 21.07
CA TRP A 106 0.85 46.01 20.96
C TRP A 106 0.12 47.36 20.79
N LYS A 107 -0.60 47.54 19.68
CA LYS A 107 -1.67 48.56 19.63
C LYS A 107 -2.95 47.89 20.07
N ARG A 108 -3.47 48.28 21.24
CA ARG A 108 -4.88 48.10 21.59
C ARG A 108 -5.53 49.49 21.51
N ALA A 109 -6.26 49.73 20.44
CA ALA A 109 -7.14 50.89 20.35
C ALA A 109 -8.44 50.54 21.10
N ALA A 110 -8.84 51.42 22.02
CA ALA A 110 -10.19 51.56 22.52
C ALA A 110 -10.58 53.02 22.28
#